data_AF-A0A1E2VCA0-F1
#
_entry.id   AF-A0A1E2VCA0-F1
#
_cell.length_a   1.000
_cell.length_b   1.000
_cell.length_c   1.000
_cell.angle_alpha   90.00
_cell.angle_beta   90.00
_cell.angle_gamma   90.00
#
_symmetry.space_group_name_H-M   'P 1'
#
loop_
_entity.id
_entity.type
_entity.pdbx_description
1 polymer ?
#
loop_
_entity_poly.entity_id
_entity_poly.type
_entity_poly.pdbx_seq_one_letter_code
_entity_poly.pdbx_strand_id
1 'polypeptide(L)'
;MLTTLRSPPKIRRYLTPDQALLLYPTEDSRPIIQNQFPAICQSLGQRLAHLWQDEPIPFRPQNQGDYDIPSLTLKEHIAPDQHGFSAHLR
;
A
#
# COMPACT_ATOMS: atom_id res chain seq x y z
N MET A 1 28.31 -22.12 30.14
CA MET A 1 27.51 -21.18 29.33
C MET A 1 26.51 -22.00 28.54
N LEU A 2 25.23 -21.94 28.90
CA LEU A 2 24.15 -22.65 28.23
C LEU A 2 23.23 -21.61 27.60
N THR A 3 23.32 -21.47 26.28
CA THR A 3 22.47 -20.60 25.47
C THR A 3 21.05 -21.16 25.47
N THR A 4 20.11 -20.43 26.06
CA THR A 4 18.67 -20.71 25.93
C THR A 4 18.25 -20.58 24.47
N LEU A 5 17.92 -21.72 23.84
CA LEU A 5 17.20 -21.77 22.57
C LEU A 5 15.82 -21.12 22.78
N ARG A 6 15.57 -19.99 22.11
CA ARG A 6 14.21 -19.42 22.03
C ARG A 6 13.30 -20.43 21.34
N SER A 7 12.12 -20.69 21.93
CA SER A 7 11.05 -21.42 21.25
C SER A 7 10.73 -20.77 19.89
N PRO A 8 10.48 -21.56 18.83
CA PRO A 8 9.98 -21.00 17.59
C PRO A 8 8.60 -20.37 17.82
N PRO A 9 8.27 -19.26 17.13
CA PRO A 9 6.95 -18.65 17.24
C PRO A 9 5.87 -19.65 16.82
N LYS A 10 4.77 -19.67 17.59
CA LYS A 10 3.59 -20.50 17.32
C LYS A 10 3.16 -20.31 15.86
N ILE A 11 3.31 -21.37 15.09
CA ILE A 11 2.87 -21.50 13.71
C ILE A 11 1.42 -21.00 13.59
N ARG A 12 1.24 -19.93 12.80
CA ARG A 12 -0.07 -19.45 12.34
C ARG A 12 -0.81 -20.63 11.71
N ARG A 13 -2.06 -20.84 12.12
CA ARG A 13 -3.00 -21.80 11.53
C ARG A 13 -2.86 -21.82 10.00
N TYR A 14 -2.46 -22.96 9.47
CA TYR A 14 -2.30 -23.21 8.04
C TYR A 14 -3.66 -23.14 7.35
N LEU A 15 -3.79 -22.29 6.33
CA LEU A 15 -4.73 -22.55 5.24
C LEU A 15 -4.29 -23.88 4.59
N THR A 16 -5.23 -24.76 4.25
CA THR A 16 -4.90 -25.97 3.50
C THR A 16 -4.31 -25.58 2.13
N PRO A 17 -3.38 -26.36 1.56
CA PRO A 17 -2.80 -26.09 0.24
C PRO A 17 -3.85 -25.80 -0.84
N ASP A 18 -5.00 -26.48 -0.77
CA ASP A 18 -6.15 -26.31 -1.68
C ASP A 18 -6.94 -25.00 -1.52
N GLN A 19 -6.52 -24.09 -0.64
CA GLN A 19 -7.22 -22.83 -0.40
C GLN A 19 -6.35 -21.59 -0.59
N ALA A 20 -5.02 -21.73 -0.70
CA ALA A 20 -4.10 -20.62 -0.79
C ALA A 20 -3.31 -20.66 -2.10
N LEU A 21 -3.49 -19.65 -2.95
CA LEU A 21 -2.67 -19.44 -4.13
C LEU A 21 -1.47 -18.57 -3.75
N LEU A 22 -0.25 -19.13 -3.86
CA LEU A 22 1.00 -18.37 -3.75
C LEU A 22 1.37 -17.80 -5.12
N LEU A 23 0.78 -16.66 -5.47
CA LEU A 23 1.17 -15.91 -6.66
C LEU A 23 2.29 -14.94 -6.27
N TYR A 24 3.55 -15.33 -6.51
CA TYR A 24 4.79 -14.57 -6.21
C TYR A 24 5.01 -14.24 -4.72
N PRO A 25 5.57 -15.16 -3.92
CA PRO A 25 5.86 -14.87 -2.52
C PRO A 25 6.97 -13.82 -2.38
N THR A 26 6.66 -12.69 -1.76
CA THR A 26 7.64 -11.89 -1.02
C THR A 26 7.51 -12.23 0.48
N GLU A 27 8.55 -11.98 1.28
CA GLU A 27 8.58 -12.30 2.72
C GLU A 27 7.35 -11.77 3.49
N ASP A 28 6.76 -10.65 3.05
CA ASP A 28 5.65 -9.97 3.71
C ASP A 28 4.27 -10.20 3.05
N SER A 29 4.22 -10.92 1.92
CA SER A 29 2.97 -11.10 1.17
C SER A 29 2.06 -12.12 1.84
N ARG A 30 0.82 -11.71 2.12
CA ARG A 30 -0.23 -12.66 2.56
C ARG A 30 -0.66 -13.54 1.39
N PRO A 31 -0.91 -14.84 1.61
CA PRO A 31 -1.42 -15.71 0.57
C PRO A 31 -2.80 -15.24 0.11
N ILE A 32 -3.05 -15.34 -1.21
CA ILE A 32 -4.39 -15.11 -1.77
C ILE A 32 -5.23 -16.35 -1.49
N ILE A 33 -6.47 -16.17 -1.02
CA ILE A 33 -7.39 -17.30 -0.88
C ILE A 33 -7.98 -17.62 -2.26
N GLN A 34 -8.03 -18.90 -2.65
CA GLN A 34 -8.38 -19.35 -3.99
C GLN A 34 -9.74 -18.82 -4.48
N ASN A 35 -10.74 -18.74 -3.61
CA ASN A 35 -12.05 -18.19 -3.98
C ASN A 35 -12.06 -16.65 -4.17
N GLN A 36 -11.05 -15.94 -3.69
CA GLN A 36 -10.87 -14.49 -3.90
C GLN A 36 -10.14 -14.19 -5.21
N PHE A 37 -9.38 -15.14 -5.75
CA PHE A 37 -8.54 -14.94 -6.91
C PHE A 37 -9.32 -14.41 -8.14
N PRO A 38 -10.49 -14.95 -8.53
CA PRO A 38 -11.26 -14.42 -9.66
C PRO A 38 -11.66 -12.94 -9.47
N ALA A 39 -12.06 -12.56 -8.26
CA ALA A 39 -12.44 -11.18 -7.95
C ALA A 39 -11.23 -10.23 -8.01
N ILE A 40 -10.06 -10.68 -7.56
CA ILE A 40 -8.80 -9.92 -7.66
C ILE A 40 -8.41 -9.73 -9.13
N CYS A 41 -8.49 -10.78 -9.95
CA CYS A 41 -8.23 -10.69 -11.39
C CYS A 41 -9.19 -9.70 -12.08
N GLN A 42 -10.48 -9.74 -11.74
CA GLN A 42 -11.47 -8.81 -12.27
C GLN A 42 -11.15 -7.37 -11.87
N SER A 43 -10.85 -7.12 -10.59
CA SER A 43 -10.47 -5.80 -10.09
C SER A 43 -9.20 -5.26 -10.76
N LEU A 44 -8.18 -6.12 -10.95
CA LEU A 44 -6.96 -5.77 -11.68
C LEU A 44 -7.28 -5.45 -13.15
N GLY A 45 -8.07 -6.27 -13.81
CA GLY A 45 -8.50 -6.05 -15.21
C GLY A 45 -9.24 -4.73 -15.39
N GLN A 46 -10.12 -4.38 -14.44
CA GLN A 46 -10.81 -3.08 -14.44
C GLN A 46 -9.81 -1.91 -14.35
N ARG A 47 -8.81 -1.97 -13.46
CA ARG A 47 -7.80 -0.91 -13.35
C ARG A 47 -6.95 -0.77 -14.61
N LEU A 48 -6.60 -1.89 -15.25
CA LEU A 48 -5.85 -1.88 -16.51
C LEU A 48 -6.67 -1.30 -17.66
N ALA A 49 -7.98 -1.58 -17.69
CA ALA A 49 -8.89 -1.02 -18.70
C ALA A 49 -9.01 0.51 -18.61
N HIS A 50 -8.88 1.07 -17.41
CA HIS A 50 -9.00 2.52 -17.16
C HIS A 50 -7.64 3.22 -16.98
N LEU A 51 -6.52 2.57 -17.29
CA LEU A 51 -5.17 3.10 -17.01
C LEU A 51 -4.90 4.51 -17.56
N TRP A 52 -5.53 4.87 -18.68
CA TRP A 52 -5.41 6.19 -19.32
C TRP A 52 -6.66 7.07 -19.16
N GLN A 53 -7.64 6.61 -18.39
CA GLN A 53 -8.95 7.26 -18.25
C GLN A 53 -9.18 7.73 -16.82
N ASP A 54 -8.77 6.94 -15.83
CA ASP A 54 -8.91 7.29 -14.42
C ASP A 54 -8.12 8.56 -14.10
N GLU A 55 -8.74 9.44 -13.31
CA GLU A 55 -8.10 10.67 -12.89
C GLU A 55 -6.87 10.36 -12.02
N PRO A 56 -5.70 10.95 -12.31
CA PRO A 56 -4.54 10.81 -11.45
C PRO A 56 -4.83 11.34 -10.04
N ILE A 57 -4.18 10.78 -9.04
CA ILE A 57 -4.25 11.34 -7.68
C ILE A 57 -3.68 12.76 -7.73
N PRO A 58 -4.43 13.80 -7.29
CA PRO A 58 -4.07 15.20 -7.50
C PRO A 58 -3.07 15.69 -6.45
N PHE A 59 -1.88 15.08 -6.43
CA PHE A 59 -0.82 15.47 -5.51
C PHE A 59 -0.29 16.88 -5.83
N ARG A 60 0.01 17.64 -4.78
CA ARG A 60 0.67 18.94 -4.89
C ARG A 60 2.11 18.78 -5.40
N PRO A 61 2.47 19.39 -6.54
CA PRO A 61 3.84 19.36 -7.05
C PRO A 61 4.78 20.16 -6.15
N GLN A 62 5.95 19.58 -5.87
CA GLN A 62 6.90 20.14 -4.92
C GLN A 62 7.42 21.53 -5.32
N ASN A 63 7.73 21.74 -6.61
CA ASN A 63 8.45 22.92 -7.08
C ASN A 63 7.56 23.94 -7.83
N GLN A 64 6.24 23.92 -7.58
CA GLN A 64 5.31 24.90 -8.19
C GLN A 64 4.73 25.90 -7.18
N GLY A 65 5.36 26.07 -6.03
CA GLY A 65 5.07 27.17 -5.11
C GLY A 65 4.19 26.86 -3.91
N ASP A 66 3.61 25.66 -3.81
CA ASP A 66 2.82 25.24 -2.63
C ASP A 66 3.70 25.00 -1.38
N TYR A 67 5.00 24.75 -1.57
CA TYR A 67 5.95 24.47 -0.50
C TYR A 67 6.97 25.60 -0.36
N ASP A 68 7.43 25.79 0.87
CA ASP A 68 8.61 26.60 1.15
C ASP A 68 9.88 25.82 0.79
N ILE A 69 10.80 26.47 0.08
CA ILE A 69 12.08 25.90 -0.33
C ILE A 69 13.18 26.63 0.46
N PRO A 70 14.10 25.92 1.16
CA PRO A 70 14.41 24.48 1.02
C PRO A 70 13.75 23.56 2.06
N SER A 71 12.89 24.06 2.95
CA SER A 71 12.32 23.28 4.06
C SER A 71 11.35 22.19 3.63
N LEU A 72 10.81 22.27 2.40
CA LEU A 72 9.80 21.37 1.83
C LEU A 72 8.56 21.25 2.73
N THR A 73 8.27 22.29 3.50
CA THR A 73 7.07 22.40 4.33
C THR A 73 5.97 23.06 3.49
N LEU A 74 4.75 22.55 3.60
CA LEU A 74 3.60 23.16 2.91
C LEU A 74 3.37 24.55 3.52
N LYS A 75 3.16 25.56 2.67
CA LYS A 75 2.89 26.93 3.15
C LYS A 75 1.62 26.96 3.98
N GLU A 76 1.65 27.74 5.06
CA GLU A 76 0.60 27.77 6.10
C GLU A 76 -0.82 28.02 5.54
N HIS A 77 -0.95 28.80 4.47
CA HIS A 77 -2.24 29.16 3.88
C HIS A 77 -2.77 28.16 2.85
N ILE A 78 -2.00 27.15 2.43
CA ILE A 78 -2.40 26.23 1.35
C ILE A 78 -3.38 25.16 1.85
N ALA A 79 -3.21 24.71 3.09
CA ALA A 79 -4.11 23.76 3.75
C ALA A 79 -4.11 24.01 5.27
N PRO A 80 -4.62 25.16 5.74
CA PRO A 80 -4.40 25.66 7.10
C PRO A 80 -4.90 24.71 8.20
N ASP A 81 -5.97 23.97 7.93
CA ASP A 81 -6.60 23.06 8.90
C ASP A 81 -6.26 21.57 8.64
N GLN A 82 -5.26 21.29 7.80
CA GLN A 82 -4.90 19.92 7.45
C GLN A 82 -3.44 19.61 7.78
N HIS A 83 -3.23 18.40 8.30
CA HIS A 83 -1.90 17.85 8.58
C HIS A 83 -1.81 16.41 8.09
N GLY A 84 -0.59 15.91 7.93
CA GLY A 84 -0.34 14.56 7.42
C GLY A 84 -0.60 14.43 5.91
N PHE A 85 -0.82 13.21 5.42
CA PHE A 85 -0.84 12.92 3.99
C PHE A 85 -1.96 13.64 3.21
N SER A 86 -3.11 13.91 3.84
CA SER A 86 -4.23 14.58 3.17
C SER A 86 -3.91 16.03 2.78
N ALA A 87 -3.02 16.72 3.50
CA ALA A 87 -2.63 18.10 3.18
C ALA A 87 -1.96 18.23 1.80
N HIS A 88 -1.46 17.12 1.25
CA HIS A 88 -0.76 17.07 -0.03
C HIS A 88 -1.69 16.80 -1.23
N LEU A 89 -3.00 16.69 -1.00
CA LEU A 89 -4.00 16.64 -2.06
C LEU A 89 -4.49 18.06 -2.39
N ARG A 90 -4.78 18.30 -3.67
CA ARG A 90 -5.44 19.52 -4.15
C ARG A 90 -6.95 19.42 -4.08
#